data_AF-A0A151R3Z8-F1
#
_entry.id   AF-A0A151R3Z8-F1
#
_cell.length_a   1.000
_cell.length_b   1.000
_cell.length_c   1.000
_cell.angle_alpha   90.00
_cell.angle_beta   90.00
_cell.angle_gamma   90.00
#
_symmetry.space_group_name_H-M   'P 1'
#
loop_
_entity.id
_entity.type
_entity.pdbx_description
1 polymer ?
#
loop_
_entity_poly.entity_id
_entity_poly.type
_entity_poly.pdbx_seq_one_letter_code
_entity_poly.pdbx_strand_id
1 'polypeptide(L)' 'KLNDLDSLQLELMEKLRDTKFLVVLDDVWIERNDNWISLKKPFVSGIKGSKILKTTRSENVAKIVHFDTIQV' A
#
# COMPACT_ATOMS: atom_id res chain seq x y z
N LYS A 1 7.55 -16.90 -13.04
CA LYS A 1 6.53 -17.35 -12.06
C LYS A 1 6.81 -16.54 -10.79
N LEU A 2 5.85 -15.74 -10.33
CA LEU A 2 6.00 -14.93 -9.13
C LEU A 2 5.87 -15.85 -7.91
N ASN A 3 7.01 -16.25 -7.35
CA ASN A 3 7.07 -17.33 -6.37
C ASN A 3 7.43 -16.84 -4.96
N ASP A 4 7.70 -15.55 -4.81
CA ASP A 4 8.05 -14.93 -3.53
C ASP A 4 7.45 -13.51 -3.46
N LEU A 5 7.47 -12.94 -2.26
CA LEU A 5 6.89 -11.63 -2.02
C LEU A 5 7.65 -10.52 -2.75
N ASP A 6 8.97 -10.64 -2.89
CA ASP A 6 9.80 -9.61 -3.51
C ASP A 6 9.52 -9.49 -5.01
N SER A 7 9.42 -10.62 -5.70
CA SER A 7 9.04 -10.67 -7.12
C SER A 7 7.62 -10.15 -7.34
N LEU A 8 6.67 -10.49 -6.45
CA LEU A 8 5.31 -9.94 -6.50
C LEU A 8 5.29 -8.42 -6.31
N GLN A 9 6.07 -7.91 -5.36
CA GLN A 9 6.18 -6.47 -5.10
C GLN A 9 6.80 -5.72 -6.28
N LEU A 10 7.85 -6.28 -6.89
CA LEU A 10 8.49 -5.72 -8.08
C LEU A 10 7.50 -5.68 -9.26
N GLU A 11 6.79 -6.78 -9.54
CA GLU A 11 5.83 -6.78 -10.64
C GLU A 11 4.68 -5.80 -10.41
N LEU A 12 4.18 -5.69 -9.17
CA LEU A 12 3.15 -4.71 -8.85
C LEU A 12 3.69 -3.27 -9.01
N MET A 13 4.92 -3.02 -8.60
CA MET A 13 5.57 -1.71 -8.78
C MET A 13 5.69 -1.33 -10.27
N GLU A 14 6.11 -2.27 -11.12
CA GLU A 14 6.18 -2.04 -12.57
C GLU A 14 4.79 -1.74 -13.17
N LYS A 15 3.75 -2.44 -12.72
CA LYS A 15 2.37 -2.22 -13.19
C LYS A 15 1.76 -0.90 -12.75
N LEU A 16 2.17 -0.38 -11.58
CA LEU A 16 1.65 0.86 -11.03
C LEU A 16 2.46 2.09 -11.44
N ARG A 17 3.67 1.88 -11.99
CA ARG A 17 4.54 2.95 -12.47
C ARG A 17 3.79 3.87 -13.43
N ASP A 18 3.97 5.17 -13.20
CA ASP A 18 3.42 6.25 -14.03
C ASP A 18 1.88 6.20 -14.19
N THR A 19 1.21 5.46 -13.31
CA THR A 19 -0.24 5.25 -13.33
C THR A 19 -0.89 5.91 -12.12
N LYS A 20 -2.05 6.53 -12.34
CA LYS A 20 -2.92 7.00 -11.24
C LYS A 20 -3.84 5.86 -10.82
N PHE A 21 -3.79 5.50 -9.54
CA PHE A 21 -4.59 4.38 -9.03
C PHE A 21 -5.33 4.71 -7.73
N LEU A 22 -6.38 3.91 -7.48
CA LEU A 22 -6.99 3.77 -6.17
C LEU A 22 -6.93 2.29 -5.79
N VAL A 23 -6.26 1.98 -4.68
CA VAL A 23 -6.23 0.62 -4.12
C VAL A 23 -7.06 0.62 -2.84
N VAL A 24 -7.98 -0.34 -2.73
CA VAL A 24 -8.78 -0.55 -1.53
C VAL A 24 -8.30 -1.83 -0.86
N LEU A 25 -7.76 -1.69 0.35
CA LEU A 25 -7.37 -2.81 1.20
C LEU A 25 -8.49 -3.01 2.22
N ASP A 26 -9.29 -4.06 2.00
CA ASP A 26 -10.42 -4.38 2.87
C ASP A 26 -10.00 -5.21 4.08
N ASP A 27 -10.62 -4.95 5.23
CA ASP A 27 -10.44 -5.66 6.50
C ASP A 27 -8.97 -5.81 6.96
N VAL A 28 -8.25 -4.69 7.05
CA VAL A 28 -6.82 -4.68 7.43
C VAL A 28 -6.64 -4.80 8.95
N TRP A 29 -5.76 -5.71 9.37
CA TRP A 29 -5.40 -5.96 10.78
C TRP A 29 -3.91 -5.71 11.10
N ILE A 30 -3.21 -4.91 10.29
CA ILE A 30 -1.78 -4.64 10.46
C ILE A 30 -1.57 -3.63 11.59
N GLU A 31 -1.18 -4.11 12.77
CA GLU A 31 -0.97 -3.28 13.97
C GLU A 31 0.46 -2.73 14.11
N ARG A 32 1.41 -3.24 13.32
CA ARG A 32 2.81 -2.76 13.37
C ARG A 32 3.16 -1.91 12.14
N ASN A 33 3.83 -0.79 12.40
CA ASN A 33 4.18 0.18 11.37
C ASN A 33 5.22 -0.36 10.36
N ASP A 34 6.11 -1.25 10.78
CA ASP A 34 7.12 -1.90 9.93
C ASP A 34 6.50 -2.75 8.81
N ASN A 35 5.46 -3.52 9.14
CA ASN A 35 4.69 -4.32 8.18
C ASN A 35 3.99 -3.42 7.15
N TRP A 36 3.47 -2.27 7.59
CA TRP A 36 2.86 -1.31 6.68
C TRP A 36 3.88 -0.66 5.74
N ILE A 37 5.06 -0.30 6.24
CA ILE A 37 6.15 0.24 5.41
C ILE A 37 6.54 -0.77 4.33
N SER A 38 6.64 -2.06 4.67
CA SER A 38 6.95 -3.11 3.70
C SER A 38 5.85 -3.26 2.65
N LEU A 39 4.58 -3.27 3.06
CA LEU A 39 3.43 -3.37 2.15
C LEU A 39 3.34 -2.17 1.21
N LYS A 40 3.75 -0.97 1.65
CA LYS A 40 3.66 0.25 0.85
C LYS A 40 4.61 0.32 -0.33
N LYS A 41 5.70 -0.47 -0.33
CA LYS A 41 6.81 -0.35 -1.30
C LYS A 41 6.37 -0.32 -2.76
N PRO A 42 5.43 -1.14 -3.25
CA PRO A 42 5.08 -1.11 -4.67
C PRO A 42 4.33 0.18 -5.07
N PHE A 43 3.55 0.74 -4.14
CA PHE A 43 2.64 1.85 -4.44
C PHE A 43 3.35 3.19 -4.61
N VAL A 44 4.58 3.35 -4.10
CA VAL A 44 5.34 4.61 -4.25
C VAL A 44 5.70 4.94 -5.70
N SER A 45 5.56 3.99 -6.62
CA SER A 45 5.77 4.17 -8.05
C SER A 45 4.62 4.90 -8.77
N GLY A 46 3.50 5.12 -8.09
CA GLY A 46 2.34 5.82 -8.64
C GLY A 46 2.54 7.32 -8.83
N ILE A 47 1.69 7.93 -9.65
CA ILE A 47 1.72 9.38 -9.87
C ILE A 47 0.88 10.16 -8.85
N LYS A 48 0.98 11.50 -8.92
CA LYS A 48 0.27 12.41 -8.03
C LYS A 48 -1.23 12.14 -8.03
N GLY A 49 -1.79 12.02 -6.84
CA GLY A 49 -3.22 11.78 -6.64
C GLY A 49 -3.61 10.29 -6.65
N SER A 50 -2.65 9.37 -6.76
CA SER A 50 -2.85 7.98 -6.37
C SER A 50 -3.16 7.87 -4.88
N LYS A 51 -4.04 6.94 -4.52
CA LYS A 51 -4.53 6.78 -3.14
C LYS A 51 -4.62 5.31 -2.75
N ILE A 52 -4.41 5.05 -1.46
CA ILE A 52 -4.70 3.77 -0.83
C ILE A 52 -5.77 4.01 0.23
N LEU A 53 -6.93 3.39 0.07
CA LEU A 53 -7.98 3.36 1.07
C LEU A 53 -7.87 2.05 1.85
N LYS A 54 -7.79 2.15 3.17
CA LYS A 54 -7.86 0.98 4.05
C LYS A 54 -9.19 1.02 4.77
N THR A 55 -9.84 -0.13 4.89
CA THR A 55 -10.96 -0.31 5.81
C THR A 55 -10.51 -1.30 6.87
N THR A 56 -10.95 -1.06 8.11
CA THR A 56 -10.62 -1.90 9.26
C THR A 56 -11.72 -1.77 10.29
N ARG A 57 -11.92 -2.81 11.08
CA ARG A 57 -12.81 -2.76 12.27
C ARG A 57 -12.05 -2.36 13.54
N SER A 58 -10.73 -2.27 13.47
CA SER A 58 -9.87 -1.93 14.61
C SER A 58 -9.52 -0.45 14.61
N GLU A 59 -9.97 0.28 15.64
CA GLU A 59 -9.56 1.67 15.85
C GLU A 59 -8.06 1.83 16.02
N ASN A 60 -7.39 0.84 16.61
CA ASN A 60 -5.95 0.87 16.81
C ASN A 60 -5.21 0.86 15.47
N VAL A 61 -5.63 0.01 14.53
CA VAL A 61 -5.10 -0.02 13.17
C VAL A 61 -5.37 1.32 12.46
N ALA A 62 -6.56 1.90 12.64
CA ALA A 62 -6.90 3.20 12.06
C ALA A 62 -6.00 4.35 12.59
N LYS A 63 -5.60 4.30 13.88
CA LYS A 63 -4.74 5.32 14.52
C LYS A 63 -3.26 5.16 14.16
N ILE A 64 -2.77 3.92 14.06
CA ILE A 64 -1.35 3.64 13.79
C ILE A 64 -1.01 4.02 12.35
N VAL A 65 -1.89 3.69 11.41
CA VAL A 65 -1.61 3.84 10.00
C VAL A 65 -2.19 5.14 9.45
N HIS A 66 -1.41 6.20 9.49
CA HIS A 66 -1.83 7.53 9.01
C HIS A 66 -2.19 7.50 7.51
N PHE A 67 -2.98 8.48 7.07
CA PHE A 67 -3.30 8.65 5.65
C PHE A 67 -2.05 9.08 4.90
N ASP A 68 -1.35 8.12 4.31
CA ASP A 68 -0.23 8.39 3.45
C ASP A 68 -0.75 8.95 2.13
N THR A 69 -0.60 10.25 1.93
CA THR A 69 -0.65 10.81 0.58
C THR A 69 0.70 10.48 -0.06
N ILE A 70 0.69 9.76 -1.18
CA ILE A 70 1.92 9.56 -1.96
C ILE A 70 2.32 10.93 -2.50
N GLN A 71 3.37 11.49 -1.89
CA GLN A 71 4.05 12.67 -2.40
C GLN A 71 5.03 12.15 -3.44
N VAL A 72 4.71 12.39 -4.72
CA VAL A 72 5.69 12.37 -5.81
C VAL A 72 6.50 13.64 -5.77
#